data_AF-A0A1V5NQU5-F1
#
_entry.id   AF-A0A1V5NQU5-F1
#
_cell.length_a   1.000
_cell.length_b   1.000
_cell.length_c   1.000
_cell.angle_alpha   90.00
_cell.angle_beta   90.00
_cell.angle_gamma   90.00
#
_symmetry.space_group_name_H-M   'P 1'
#
loop_
_entity.id
_entity.type
_entity.pdbx_description
1 polymer ?
#
loop_
_entity_poly.entity_id
_entity_poly.type
_entity_poly.pdbx_seq_one_letter_code
_entity_poly.pdbx_strand_id
1 'polypeptide(L)'
;MKYFDFASLLQGVKGKTARCPAHDDRRNSLSHDVKNGKIVVHCHAGCATEDIVAAMGLEMTDLFEERNHKMDIAATYDYLNDKKKLSYQAVRLIPKSFRQRRPDGNGGWRWNMKSIQPIPYRLPELTEALENGKVVFVVEGEKDADNLRA
;
A
#
# COMPACT_ATOMS: atom_id res chain seq x y z
N MET A 1 -10.80 9.58 -7.47
CA MET A 1 -12.26 9.81 -7.25
C MET A 1 -12.98 8.47 -7.02
N LYS A 2 -14.18 8.43 -6.40
CA LYS A 2 -14.99 7.18 -6.35
C LYS A 2 -15.75 6.97 -7.66
N TYR A 3 -15.96 5.71 -8.05
CA TYR A 3 -16.64 5.37 -9.30
C TYR A 3 -18.06 5.97 -9.44
N PHE A 4 -18.83 6.02 -8.35
CA PHE A 4 -20.19 6.55 -8.40
C PHE A 4 -20.21 8.05 -8.72
N ASP A 5 -19.28 8.81 -8.14
CA ASP A 5 -19.12 10.24 -8.40
C ASP A 5 -18.75 10.45 -9.88
N PHE A 6 -17.81 9.66 -10.40
CA PHE A 6 -17.45 9.68 -11.82
C PHE A 6 -18.63 9.39 -12.75
N ALA A 7 -19.38 8.31 -12.50
CA ALA A 7 -20.50 7.92 -13.35
C ALA A 7 -21.63 8.97 -13.35
N SER A 8 -21.77 9.75 -12.28
CA SER A 8 -22.77 10.82 -12.18
C SER A 8 -22.48 12.04 -13.07
N LEU A 9 -21.23 12.19 -13.55
CA LEU A 9 -20.84 13.24 -14.48
C LEU A 9 -21.17 12.91 -15.94
N LEU A 10 -21.52 11.65 -16.22
CA LEU A 10 -21.78 11.16 -17.58
C LEU A 10 -23.25 11.33 -17.98
N GLN A 11 -23.48 11.63 -19.26
CA GLN A 11 -24.82 11.74 -19.84
C GLN A 11 -25.24 10.45 -20.53
N GLY A 12 -26.54 10.13 -20.49
CA GLY A 12 -27.10 8.98 -21.22
C GLY A 12 -26.68 7.61 -20.68
N VAL A 13 -26.28 7.53 -19.41
CA VAL A 13 -25.80 6.30 -18.79
C VAL A 13 -26.82 5.17 -18.89
N LYS A 14 -26.40 4.03 -19.47
CA LYS A 14 -27.15 2.78 -19.55
C LYS A 14 -26.20 1.62 -19.31
N GLY A 15 -26.27 1.03 -18.12
CA GLY A 15 -25.33 -0.01 -17.70
C GLY A 15 -23.90 0.53 -17.61
N LYS A 16 -22.99 -0.04 -18.40
CA LYS A 16 -21.57 0.36 -18.49
C LYS A 16 -21.27 1.26 -19.70
N THR A 17 -22.29 1.87 -20.27
CA THR A 17 -22.16 2.72 -21.46
C THR A 17 -22.79 4.08 -21.23
N ALA A 18 -22.19 5.12 -21.81
CA ALA A 18 -22.66 6.49 -21.74
C ALA A 18 -22.31 7.24 -23.04
N ARG A 19 -22.75 8.49 -23.13
CA ARG A 19 -22.31 9.41 -24.19
C ARG A 19 -20.93 9.94 -23.87
N CYS A 20 -20.07 9.98 -24.88
CA CYS A 20 -18.73 10.55 -24.76
C CYS A 20 -18.82 12.07 -24.61
N PRO A 21 -18.19 12.68 -23.58
CA PRO A 21 -18.19 14.13 -23.40
C PRO A 21 -17.21 14.86 -24.33
N ALA A 22 -16.25 14.15 -24.93
CA ALA A 22 -15.22 14.73 -25.79
C ALA A 22 -15.69 15.04 -27.23
N HIS A 23 -16.92 14.67 -27.61
CA HIS A 23 -17.50 14.98 -28.91
C HIS A 23 -19.03 15.13 -28.83
N ASP A 24 -19.68 15.67 -29.88
CA ASP A 24 -21.15 15.70 -29.98
C ASP A 24 -21.69 14.26 -30.16
N ASP A 25 -21.93 13.59 -29.04
CA ASP A 25 -22.30 12.18 -29.04
C ASP A 25 -23.80 11.95 -28.95
N ARG A 26 -24.37 11.31 -29.98
CA ARG A 26 -25.82 11.07 -30.11
C ARG A 26 -26.24 9.65 -29.75
N ARG A 27 -25.27 8.74 -29.60
CA ARG A 27 -25.46 7.34 -29.22
C ARG A 27 -24.34 6.96 -28.26
N ASN A 28 -24.61 6.14 -27.26
CA ASN A 28 -23.59 5.80 -26.26
C ASN A 28 -22.34 5.18 -26.89
N SER A 29 -21.28 5.97 -27.08
CA SER A 29 -20.00 5.55 -27.64
C SER A 29 -18.92 5.33 -26.57
N LEU A 30 -19.16 5.77 -25.33
CA LEU A 30 -18.26 5.62 -24.21
C LEU A 30 -18.59 4.38 -23.40
N SER A 31 -17.62 3.49 -23.22
CA SER A 31 -17.67 2.42 -22.21
C SER A 31 -16.94 2.87 -20.95
N HIS A 32 -17.51 2.60 -19.78
CA HIS A 32 -16.90 2.90 -18.47
C HIS A 32 -17.01 1.69 -17.53
N ASP A 33 -15.96 1.42 -16.76
CA ASP A 33 -15.93 0.32 -15.79
C ASP A 33 -14.91 0.59 -14.69
N VAL A 34 -14.89 -0.29 -13.67
CA VAL A 34 -13.82 -0.32 -12.68
C VAL A 34 -12.99 -1.58 -12.86
N LYS A 35 -11.67 -1.42 -13.05
CA LYS A 35 -10.71 -2.53 -13.10
C LYS A 35 -9.56 -2.26 -12.14
N ASN A 36 -9.29 -3.20 -11.23
CA ASN A 36 -8.17 -3.13 -10.28
C ASN A 36 -8.13 -1.81 -9.47
N GLY A 37 -9.30 -1.32 -9.02
CA GLY A 37 -9.41 -0.06 -8.25
C GLY A 37 -9.16 1.21 -9.08
N LYS A 38 -9.32 1.12 -10.41
CA LYS A 38 -9.19 2.24 -11.33
C LYS A 38 -10.41 2.33 -12.21
N ILE A 39 -10.86 3.55 -12.46
CA ILE A 39 -11.88 3.85 -13.44
C ILE A 39 -11.22 3.73 -14.82
N VAL A 40 -11.77 2.88 -15.68
CA VAL A 40 -11.33 2.73 -17.06
C VAL A 40 -12.43 3.24 -17.98
N VAL A 41 -12.04 4.02 -18.97
CA VAL A 41 -12.94 4.50 -20.02
C VAL A 41 -12.38 4.17 -21.39
N HIS A 42 -13.28 3.96 -22.34
CA HIS A 42 -12.91 3.75 -23.74
C HIS A 42 -14.00 4.30 -24.64
N CYS A 43 -13.63 5.23 -25.52
CA CYS A 43 -14.52 5.73 -26.55
C CYS A 43 -14.31 4.94 -27.85
N HIS A 44 -15.37 4.26 -28.32
CA HIS A 44 -15.34 3.49 -29.56
C HIS A 44 -15.29 4.38 -30.82
N ALA A 45 -15.47 5.70 -30.68
CA ALA A 45 -15.32 6.67 -31.75
C ALA A 45 -13.88 7.25 -31.87
N GLY A 46 -12.97 6.89 -30.95
CA GLY A 46 -11.54 7.20 -31.06
C GLY A 46 -11.03 8.39 -30.24
N CYS A 47 -11.83 8.97 -29.34
CA CYS A 47 -11.35 10.01 -28.43
C CYS A 47 -10.27 9.48 -27.48
N ALA A 48 -9.25 10.29 -27.20
CA ALA A 48 -8.26 9.98 -26.19
C ALA A 48 -8.90 10.03 -24.78
N THR A 49 -8.31 9.31 -23.83
CA THR A 49 -8.84 9.28 -22.45
C THR A 49 -8.71 10.64 -21.79
N GLU A 50 -7.62 11.33 -22.11
CA GLU A 50 -7.25 12.67 -21.69
C GLU A 50 -8.32 13.70 -22.10
N ASP A 51 -8.80 13.62 -23.35
CA ASP A 51 -9.84 14.52 -23.86
C ASP A 51 -11.18 14.27 -23.15
N ILE A 52 -11.49 13.00 -22.87
CA ILE A 52 -12.72 12.59 -22.18
C ILE A 52 -12.73 13.16 -20.75
N VAL A 53 -11.64 12.98 -19.99
CA VAL A 53 -11.56 13.49 -18.62
C VAL A 53 -11.53 15.02 -18.59
N ALA A 54 -10.79 15.66 -19.51
CA ALA A 54 -10.71 17.10 -19.60
C ALA A 54 -12.08 17.74 -19.92
N ALA A 55 -12.87 17.13 -20.80
CA ALA A 55 -14.21 17.59 -21.13
C ALA A 55 -15.18 17.53 -19.92
N MET A 56 -14.89 16.71 -18.92
CA MET A 56 -15.64 16.63 -17.66
C MET A 56 -15.04 17.51 -16.55
N GLY A 57 -13.95 18.24 -16.82
CA GLY A 57 -13.22 19.02 -15.81
C GLY A 57 -12.42 18.15 -14.84
N LEU A 58 -12.02 16.95 -15.25
CA LEU A 58 -11.22 16.01 -14.46
C LEU A 58 -9.80 15.91 -15.02
N GLU A 59 -8.88 15.46 -14.17
CA GLU A 59 -7.53 15.07 -14.57
C GLU A 59 -7.40 13.55 -14.67
N MET A 60 -6.37 13.06 -15.37
CA MET A 60 -6.07 11.63 -15.46
C MET A 60 -5.88 10.99 -14.08
N THR A 61 -5.36 11.76 -13.11
CA THR A 61 -5.17 11.37 -11.71
C THR A 61 -6.49 11.02 -11.00
N ASP A 62 -7.61 11.63 -11.41
CA ASP A 62 -8.93 11.38 -10.81
C ASP A 62 -9.49 9.99 -11.13
N LEU A 63 -9.06 9.38 -12.25
CA LEU A 63 -9.45 8.02 -12.64
C LEU A 63 -8.87 6.94 -11.73
N PHE A 64 -7.88 7.30 -10.92
CA PHE A 64 -7.29 6.41 -9.93
C PHE A 64 -7.99 6.66 -8.59
N GLU A 65 -8.39 5.58 -7.90
CA GLU A 65 -8.62 5.72 -6.46
C GLU A 65 -7.29 6.13 -5.83
N GLU A 66 -7.28 7.21 -5.04
CA GLU A 66 -6.14 7.49 -4.19
C GLU A 66 -5.87 6.22 -3.39
N ARG A 67 -4.69 5.62 -3.58
CA ARG A 67 -4.24 4.51 -2.73
C ARG A 67 -3.86 5.05 -1.35
N ASN A 68 -4.79 5.74 -0.71
CA ASN A 68 -4.75 6.12 0.70
C ASN A 68 -5.31 4.97 1.53
N HIS A 69 -4.75 3.76 1.35
CA HIS A 69 -4.69 2.86 2.49
C HIS A 69 -3.68 3.49 3.44
N LYS A 70 -4.14 4.37 4.33
CA LYS A 70 -3.42 4.62 5.59
C LYS A 70 -3.27 3.24 6.23
N MET A 71 -2.12 2.62 6.00
CA MET A 71 -1.83 1.32 6.57
C MET A 71 -1.48 1.58 8.03
N ASP A 72 -2.46 1.43 8.91
CA ASP A 72 -2.25 1.58 10.34
C ASP A 72 -1.26 0.53 10.81
N ILE A 73 -0.32 0.96 11.66
CA ILE A 73 0.65 0.06 12.26
C ILE A 73 -0.03 -0.66 13.42
N ALA A 74 -0.23 -1.97 13.25
CA ALA A 74 -0.78 -2.82 14.30
C ALA A 74 0.25 -3.24 15.35
N ALA A 75 1.51 -3.40 14.94
CA ALA A 75 2.63 -3.72 15.84
C ALA A 75 3.97 -3.39 15.18
N THR A 76 4.97 -3.09 16.00
CA THR A 76 6.38 -2.89 15.59
C THR A 76 7.28 -3.81 16.40
N TYR A 77 8.19 -4.49 15.73
CA TYR A 77 9.18 -5.37 16.33
C TYR A 77 10.58 -4.82 16.06
N ASP A 78 11.28 -4.43 17.12
CA ASP A 78 12.59 -3.78 17.03
C ASP A 78 13.72 -4.80 16.97
N TYR A 79 14.52 -4.72 15.91
CA TYR A 79 15.73 -5.51 15.75
C TYR A 79 16.94 -4.66 16.17
N LEU A 80 17.38 -4.87 17.41
CA LEU A 80 18.51 -4.18 18.00
C LEU A 80 19.81 -4.94 17.72
N ASN A 81 20.87 -4.23 17.36
CA ASN A 81 22.19 -4.84 17.19
C ASN A 81 22.87 -5.14 18.55
N ASP A 82 24.08 -5.69 18.48
CA ASP A 82 24.99 -5.94 19.62
C ASP A 82 25.18 -4.73 20.55
N LYS A 83 25.14 -3.51 20.01
CA LYS A 83 25.23 -2.25 20.76
C LYS A 83 23.88 -1.73 21.25
N LYS A 84 22.84 -2.57 21.24
CA LYS A 84 21.44 -2.22 21.57
C LYS A 84 20.87 -1.05 20.75
N LYS A 85 21.46 -0.77 19.58
CA LYS A 85 21.00 0.26 18.66
C LYS A 85 20.01 -0.35 17.67
N LEU A 86 18.92 0.36 17.42
CA LEU A 86 17.94 -0.04 16.41
C LEU A 86 18.59 -0.15 15.02
N SER A 87 18.59 -1.38 14.49
CA SER A 87 19.06 -1.67 13.13
C SER A 87 17.91 -1.52 12.13
N TYR A 88 16.80 -2.19 12.38
CA TYR A 88 15.57 -2.12 11.59
C TYR A 88 14.35 -2.55 12.42
N GLN A 89 13.17 -2.42 11.83
CA GLN A 89 11.92 -2.91 12.38
C GLN A 89 11.21 -3.81 11.38
N ALA A 90 10.60 -4.88 11.88
CA ALA A 90 9.46 -5.50 11.22
C ALA A 90 8.17 -4.84 11.71
N VAL A 91 7.27 -4.51 10.80
CA VAL A 91 6.04 -3.76 11.06
C VAL A 91 4.87 -4.57 10.55
N ARG A 92 3.93 -4.88 11.45
CA ARG A 92 2.64 -5.48 11.11
C ARG A 92 1.64 -4.37 10.83
N LEU A 93 0.98 -4.43 9.68
CA LEU A 93 0.01 -3.44 9.21
C LEU A 93 -1.42 -3.96 9.27
N ILE A 94 -2.38 -3.04 9.16
CA ILE A 94 -3.80 -3.30 8.95
C ILE A 94 -4.20 -2.86 7.52
N PRO A 95 -4.82 -3.73 6.69
CA PRO A 95 -5.07 -5.16 6.92
C PRO A 95 -3.76 -5.98 6.99
N LYS A 96 -3.84 -7.19 7.58
CA LYS A 96 -2.66 -8.02 7.96
C LYS A 96 -1.68 -8.15 6.79
N SER A 97 -0.59 -7.42 6.90
CA SER A 97 0.58 -7.52 6.03
C SER A 97 1.81 -7.14 6.85
N PHE A 98 2.99 -7.58 6.41
CA PHE A 98 4.24 -7.26 7.07
C PHE A 98 5.13 -6.46 6.14
N ARG A 99 5.81 -5.45 6.69
CA ARG A 99 6.83 -4.67 6.00
C ARG A 99 8.02 -4.46 6.90
N GLN A 100 9.18 -4.24 6.31
CA GLN A 100 10.39 -3.90 7.06
C GLN A 100 10.82 -2.48 6.74
N ARG A 101 11.34 -1.78 7.75
CA ARG A 101 11.86 -0.42 7.63
C ARG A 101 13.09 -0.23 8.50
N ARG A 102 13.95 0.70 8.11
CA ARG A 102 15.15 1.08 8.85
C ARG A 102 15.15 2.59 9.14
N PRO A 103 15.81 3.04 10.22
CA PRO A 103 16.02 4.46 10.45
C PRO A 103 16.71 5.11 9.24
N ASP A 104 16.30 6.33 8.89
CA ASP A 104 16.91 7.09 7.80
C ASP A 104 18.13 7.93 8.22
N GLY A 105 18.37 8.06 9.53
CA GLY A 105 19.43 8.86 10.15
C GLY A 105 18.95 10.23 10.68
N ASN A 106 17.76 10.68 10.28
CA ASN A 106 17.20 12.01 10.56
C ASN A 106 15.90 11.95 11.37
N GLY A 107 15.65 10.84 12.08
CA GLY A 107 14.41 10.60 12.84
C GLY A 107 13.25 10.06 12.01
N GLY A 108 13.45 9.80 10.72
CA GLY A 108 12.47 9.20 9.83
C GLY A 108 12.77 7.73 9.49
N TRP A 109 12.05 7.21 8.50
CA TRP A 109 12.08 5.80 8.12
C TRP A 109 12.31 5.59 6.61
N ARG A 110 13.16 4.63 6.28
CA ARG A 110 13.27 4.05 4.93
C ARG A 110 12.58 2.69 4.92
N TRP A 111 11.53 2.55 4.12
CA TRP A 111 10.73 1.31 3.97
C TRP A 111 11.40 0.27 3.06
N ASN A 112 12.61 -0.15 3.41
CA ASN A 112 13.36 -1.23 2.76
C ASN A 112 14.49 -1.72 3.67
N MET A 113 15.09 -2.86 3.30
CA MET A 113 16.24 -3.47 3.97
C MET A 113 17.56 -3.23 3.24
N LYS A 114 17.63 -2.24 2.33
CA LYS A 114 18.88 -2.00 1.58
C LYS A 114 20.01 -1.63 2.53
N SER A 115 21.13 -2.33 2.40
CA SER A 115 22.33 -2.15 3.23
C SER A 115 22.13 -2.53 4.70
N ILE A 116 21.12 -3.34 5.02
CA ILE A 116 20.91 -3.92 6.35
C ILE A 116 21.30 -5.39 6.30
N GLN A 117 22.19 -5.80 7.21
CA GLN A 117 22.42 -7.20 7.53
C GLN A 117 21.28 -7.67 8.46
N PRO A 118 20.47 -8.68 8.07
CA PRO A 118 19.47 -9.23 8.97
C PRO A 118 20.10 -9.82 10.23
N ILE A 119 19.43 -9.65 11.36
CA ILE A 119 19.87 -10.17 12.66
C ILE A 119 18.70 -10.90 13.36
N PRO A 120 18.97 -11.78 14.32
CA PRO A 120 17.92 -12.37 15.15
C PRO A 120 17.10 -11.30 15.88
N TYR A 121 15.80 -11.53 16.00
CA TYR A 121 14.95 -10.76 16.90
C TYR A 121 15.44 -10.97 18.34
N ARG A 122 15.53 -9.89 19.13
CA ARG A 122 16.15 -9.90 20.48
C ARG A 122 17.60 -10.39 20.53
N LEU A 123 18.40 -9.99 19.54
CA LEU A 123 19.82 -10.34 19.50
C LEU A 123 20.57 -10.03 20.82
N PRO A 124 20.39 -8.86 21.50
CA PRO A 124 21.08 -8.61 22.76
C PRO A 124 20.77 -9.64 23.85
N GLU A 125 19.49 -9.98 24.04
CA GLU A 125 19.06 -10.96 25.03
C GLU A 125 19.46 -12.39 24.64
N LEU A 126 19.45 -12.71 23.34
CA LEU A 126 19.94 -13.98 22.82
C LEU A 126 21.43 -14.15 23.13
N THR A 127 22.26 -13.14 22.87
CA THR A 127 23.69 -13.17 23.18
C THR A 127 23.92 -13.38 24.68
N GLU A 128 23.23 -12.62 25.53
CA GLU A 128 23.31 -12.78 26.98
C GLU A 128 22.89 -14.18 27.44
N ALA A 129 21.83 -14.75 26.85
CA ALA A 129 21.38 -16.10 27.18
C ALA A 129 22.43 -17.16 26.83
N LEU A 130 23.07 -17.04 25.66
CA LEU A 130 24.13 -17.94 25.21
C LEU A 130 25.37 -17.86 26.09
N GLU A 131 25.80 -16.64 26.46
CA GLU A 131 26.94 -16.43 27.37
C GLU A 131 26.71 -17.06 28.75
N ASN A 132 25.47 -17.04 29.22
CA ASN A 132 25.08 -17.64 30.49
C ASN A 132 24.66 -19.12 30.39
N GLY A 133 24.85 -19.77 29.23
CA GLY A 133 24.52 -21.18 29.03
C GLY A 133 23.03 -21.52 29.18
N LYS A 134 22.15 -20.56 28.93
CA LYS A 134 20.69 -20.76 29.01
C LYS A 134 20.18 -21.50 27.77
N VAL A 135 19.09 -22.25 27.95
CA VAL A 135 18.36 -22.87 26.83
C VAL A 135 17.71 -21.78 25.97
N VAL A 136 17.90 -21.86 24.66
CA VAL A 136 17.31 -20.96 23.68
C VAL A 136 16.27 -21.70 22.87
N PHE A 137 15.05 -21.16 22.83
CA PHE A 137 13.98 -21.63 21.96
C PHE A 137 13.91 -20.79 20.69
N VAL A 138 13.79 -21.44 19.54
CA VAL A 138 13.60 -20.79 18.23
C VAL A 138 12.16 -21.01 17.79
N VAL A 139 11.46 -19.93 17.48
CA VAL A 139 10.04 -19.91 17.10
C VAL A 139 9.85 -19.22 15.74
N GLU A 140 8.66 -19.37 15.15
CA GLU A 140 8.39 -18.91 13.78
C GLU A 140 8.43 -17.38 13.63
N GLY A 141 7.93 -16.62 14.61
CA GLY A 141 7.81 -15.17 14.49
C GLY A 141 7.91 -14.40 15.80
N GLU A 142 7.98 -13.07 15.69
CA GLU A 142 8.22 -12.17 16.82
C GLU A 142 7.09 -12.23 17.85
N LYS A 143 5.84 -12.40 17.40
CA LYS A 143 4.70 -12.56 18.30
C LYS A 143 4.83 -13.81 19.17
N ASP A 144 5.28 -14.92 18.61
CA ASP A 144 5.45 -16.16 19.38
C ASP A 144 6.64 -16.05 20.33
N ALA A 145 7.71 -15.36 19.91
CA ALA A 145 8.86 -15.07 20.77
C ALA A 145 8.48 -14.15 21.94
N ASP A 146 7.58 -13.20 21.71
CA ASP A 146 6.99 -12.35 22.75
C ASP A 146 6.11 -13.16 23.71
N ASN A 147 5.25 -14.03 23.19
CA ASN A 147 4.39 -14.88 24.00
C ASN A 147 5.19 -15.85 24.87
N LEU A 148 6.28 -16.43 24.35
CA LEU A 148 7.12 -17.37 25.10
C LEU A 148 7.94 -16.69 26.21
N ARG A 149 8.18 -15.38 26.10
CA ARG A 149 8.89 -14.59 27.11
C ARG A 149 8.00 -14.18 28.28
N ALA A 150 6.71 -14.00 28.04
CA ALA A 150 5.73 -13.51 29.02
C ALA A 150 5.52 -14.52 30.17
#